data_AF-A0A3F3H4M2-F1
#
_entry.id   AF-A0A3F3H4M2-F1
#
_cell.length_a   1.000
_cell.length_b   1.000
_cell.length_c   1.000
_cell.angle_alpha   90.00
_cell.angle_beta   90.00
_cell.angle_gamma   90.00
#
_symmetry.space_group_name_H-M   'P 1'
#
loop_
_entity.id
_entity.type
_entity.pdbx_description
1 polymer ?
#
loop_
_entity_poly.entity_id
_entity_poly.type
_entity_poly.pdbx_seq_one_letter_code
_entity_poly.pdbx_strand_id
1 'polypeptide(L)'
;MKNKLLISSSILIVAVFMSGAYFLGKNTTKHVNDSKVTKSTAITKNSSADDNGNQQAKNNDQSDSFEALPQKIKLALLSFKELPSDYGTGYKTHYTVYMGDQNKIVIYDDGEGAGGMAEHSVMFTDNHDGTFTVSAIQSSADSMANYNAQNSYWKKYKTLSENQMMNVYQNHKDEIEYASSLMDLSKSDQSFPLVPTNQETMPN
;
A
#
# COMPACT_ATOMS: atom_id res chain seq x y z
N MET A 1 1.27 -42.58 47.45
CA MET A 1 1.06 -42.51 45.99
C MET A 1 1.05 -41.04 45.60
N LYS A 2 2.03 -40.61 44.78
CA LYS A 2 2.19 -39.21 44.33
C LYS A 2 1.83 -39.16 42.84
N ASN A 3 0.68 -38.59 42.50
CA ASN A 3 0.31 -38.35 41.11
C ASN A 3 0.99 -37.08 40.62
N LYS A 4 1.97 -37.25 39.72
CA LYS A 4 2.54 -36.17 38.90
C LYS A 4 1.59 -35.95 37.73
N LEU A 5 0.96 -34.78 37.64
CA LEU A 5 0.24 -34.36 36.45
C LEU A 5 1.24 -33.66 35.51
N LEU A 6 1.64 -34.37 34.46
CA LEU A 6 2.40 -33.83 33.33
C LEU A 6 1.42 -33.06 32.45
N ILE A 7 1.46 -31.73 32.49
CA ILE A 7 0.77 -30.91 31.48
C ILE A 7 1.73 -30.78 30.30
N SER A 8 1.44 -31.55 29.26
CA SER A 8 2.10 -31.46 27.96
C SER A 8 1.61 -30.21 27.24
N SER A 9 2.41 -29.14 27.26
CA SER A 9 2.17 -27.96 26.43
C SER A 9 2.54 -28.31 24.99
N SER A 10 1.54 -28.68 24.19
CA SER A 10 1.68 -28.83 22.75
C SER A 10 1.84 -27.44 22.13
N ILE A 11 3.01 -27.18 21.56
CA ILE A 11 3.28 -26.01 20.73
C ILE A 11 2.49 -26.20 19.44
N LEU A 12 1.36 -25.50 19.30
CA LEU A 12 0.66 -25.40 18.04
C LEU A 12 1.39 -24.36 17.17
N ILE A 13 2.29 -24.83 16.31
CA ILE A 13 2.87 -24.03 15.23
C ILE A 13 1.76 -23.83 14.20
N VAL A 14 1.08 -22.68 14.23
CA VAL A 14 0.21 -22.27 13.13
C VAL A 14 1.10 -21.70 12.04
N ALA A 15 1.48 -22.56 11.10
CA ALA A 15 2.05 -22.14 9.83
C ALA A 15 0.94 -21.47 9.02
N VAL A 16 1.02 -20.15 8.84
CA VAL A 16 0.18 -19.43 7.88
C VAL A 16 0.75 -19.70 6.50
N PHE A 17 0.15 -20.65 5.80
CA PHE A 17 0.30 -20.80 4.35
C PHE A 17 -0.51 -19.71 3.67
N MET A 18 0.13 -18.62 3.23
CA MET A 18 -0.45 -17.79 2.18
C MET A 18 -0.13 -18.44 0.83
N SER A 19 -1.11 -19.18 0.33
CA SER A 19 -1.13 -19.77 -1.00
C SER A 19 -1.15 -18.65 -2.05
N GLY A 20 -0.02 -18.48 -2.75
CA GLY A 20 -0.04 -17.88 -4.08
C GLY A 20 -0.60 -18.89 -5.08
N ALA A 21 -1.50 -18.43 -5.96
CA ALA A 21 -1.60 -18.79 -7.37
C ALA A 21 -2.99 -18.42 -7.90
N TYR A 22 -3.05 -17.57 -8.92
CA TYR A 22 -3.91 -17.84 -10.08
C TYR A 22 -3.18 -17.44 -11.37
N PHE A 23 -2.71 -18.48 -12.07
CA PHE A 23 -2.35 -18.47 -13.49
C PHE A 23 -3.51 -19.14 -14.23
N LEU A 24 -4.08 -18.51 -15.26
CA LEU A 24 -4.42 -19.08 -16.59
C LEU A 24 -5.35 -18.14 -17.37
N GLY A 25 -5.02 -17.88 -18.64
CA GLY A 25 -5.99 -17.37 -19.61
C GLY A 25 -5.40 -16.68 -20.82
N LYS A 26 -4.82 -17.45 -21.75
CA LYS A 26 -4.39 -16.98 -23.08
C LYS A 26 -5.57 -16.38 -23.86
N ASN A 27 -5.36 -15.26 -24.55
CA ASN A 27 -5.93 -15.05 -25.87
C ASN A 27 -4.96 -14.29 -26.79
N THR A 28 -4.61 -14.96 -27.87
CA THR A 28 -3.88 -14.47 -29.03
C THR A 28 -4.79 -13.62 -29.90
N THR A 29 -4.32 -12.45 -30.32
CA THR A 29 -4.58 -11.93 -31.67
C THR A 29 -3.35 -11.18 -32.16
N LYS A 30 -2.72 -11.74 -33.19
CA LYS A 30 -1.76 -11.04 -34.06
C LYS A 30 -2.49 -9.92 -34.80
N HIS A 31 -1.88 -8.75 -34.87
CA HIS A 31 -1.96 -7.92 -36.07
C HIS A 31 -0.60 -7.27 -36.33
N VAL A 32 0.04 -7.75 -37.39
CA VAL A 32 1.12 -7.08 -38.12
C VAL A 32 0.41 -6.32 -39.24
N ASN A 33 0.63 -5.01 -39.39
CA ASN A 33 1.19 -4.50 -40.64
C ASN A 33 1.68 -3.05 -40.57
N ASP A 34 2.77 -2.85 -41.30
CA ASP A 34 3.47 -1.63 -41.66
C ASP A 34 2.58 -0.49 -42.17
N SER A 35 3.04 0.75 -41.94
CA SER A 35 3.15 1.74 -43.02
C SER A 35 4.16 2.83 -42.68
N LYS A 36 5.34 2.64 -43.28
CA LYS A 36 6.41 3.60 -43.53
C LYS A 36 5.91 4.72 -44.44
N VAL A 37 6.02 5.98 -44.00
CA VAL A 37 6.05 7.14 -44.91
C VAL A 37 7.24 8.02 -44.54
N THR A 38 8.22 8.05 -45.43
CA THR A 38 9.37 8.96 -45.44
C THR A 38 9.33 9.71 -46.77
N LYS A 39 9.46 11.05 -46.73
CA LYS A 39 9.98 12.02 -47.73
C LYS A 39 9.25 13.36 -47.55
N SER A 40 9.84 14.54 -47.66
CA SER A 40 11.23 14.97 -47.88
C SER A 40 11.28 16.49 -47.60
N THR A 41 12.37 16.93 -46.96
CA THR A 41 13.13 18.19 -47.16
C THR A 41 12.47 19.41 -47.82
N ALA A 42 12.57 20.55 -47.13
CA ALA A 42 13.02 21.81 -47.76
C ALA A 42 14.15 22.41 -46.89
N ILE A 43 15.31 22.57 -47.51
CA ILE A 43 16.51 23.22 -46.97
C ILE A 43 16.41 24.71 -47.31
N THR A 44 16.64 25.60 -46.35
CA THR A 44 17.18 26.93 -46.63
C THR A 44 18.18 27.28 -45.54
N LYS A 45 19.36 27.73 -45.98
CA LYS A 45 20.59 27.89 -45.22
C LYS A 45 20.88 29.38 -45.00
N ASN A 46 21.68 29.65 -43.96
CA ASN A 46 22.38 30.90 -43.60
C ASN A 46 21.51 31.91 -42.79
N SER A 47 21.98 32.52 -41.69
CA SER A 47 23.35 32.86 -41.29
C SER A 47 23.51 32.91 -39.76
N SER A 48 24.76 32.77 -39.34
CA SER A 48 25.32 32.76 -37.99
C SER A 48 25.00 33.98 -37.11
N ALA A 49 24.76 33.72 -35.83
CA ALA A 49 25.23 34.55 -34.72
C ALA A 49 25.35 33.64 -33.48
N ASP A 50 26.54 33.62 -32.88
CA ASP A 50 26.79 33.05 -31.56
C ASP A 50 25.88 33.71 -30.54
N ASP A 51 25.09 32.91 -29.82
CA ASP A 51 24.65 33.28 -28.48
C ASP A 51 24.77 32.06 -27.57
N ASN A 52 25.78 32.13 -26.71
CA ASN A 52 26.15 31.13 -25.73
C ASN A 52 25.17 31.24 -24.55
N GLY A 53 23.90 30.97 -24.83
CA GLY A 53 22.86 30.82 -23.82
C GLY A 53 22.77 29.35 -23.45
N ASN A 54 23.35 28.98 -22.30
CA ASN A 54 23.07 27.71 -21.63
C ASN A 54 21.55 27.57 -21.51
N GLN A 55 20.93 26.88 -22.46
CA GLN A 55 19.60 26.32 -22.29
C GLN A 55 19.77 25.20 -21.27
N GLN A 56 19.67 25.60 -20.01
CA GLN A 56 19.43 24.69 -18.91
C GLN A 56 18.19 23.90 -19.31
N ALA A 57 18.40 22.64 -19.71
CA ALA A 57 17.32 21.71 -19.91
C ALA A 57 16.44 21.83 -18.68
N LYS A 58 15.16 22.18 -18.89
CA LYS A 58 14.15 21.88 -17.89
C LYS A 58 14.17 20.36 -17.77
N ASN A 59 14.98 19.85 -16.86
CA ASN A 59 14.72 18.57 -16.25
C ASN A 59 13.31 18.71 -15.67
N ASN A 60 12.32 18.21 -16.39
CA ASN A 60 11.14 17.65 -15.75
C ASN A 60 11.64 16.39 -15.02
N ASP A 61 12.46 16.58 -13.98
CA ASP A 61 12.69 15.58 -12.96
C ASP A 61 11.40 15.54 -12.17
N GLN A 62 10.40 14.86 -12.73
CA GLN A 62 9.37 14.24 -11.91
C GLN A 62 10.13 13.22 -11.06
N SER A 63 10.63 13.69 -9.92
CA SER A 63 11.50 12.95 -9.02
C SER A 63 10.99 11.52 -8.84
N ASP A 64 11.81 10.54 -9.21
CA ASP A 64 11.55 9.09 -9.08
C ASP A 64 11.58 8.62 -7.61
N SER A 65 11.41 9.52 -6.65
CA SER A 65 11.41 9.23 -5.22
C SER A 65 10.00 9.06 -4.68
N PHE A 66 9.87 8.27 -3.62
CA PHE A 66 8.60 8.08 -2.93
C PHE A 66 8.01 9.40 -2.45
N GLU A 67 8.83 10.27 -1.87
CA GLU A 67 8.39 11.55 -1.31
C GLU A 67 7.82 12.54 -2.31
N ALA A 68 8.23 12.44 -3.57
CA ALA A 68 7.71 13.30 -4.64
C ALA A 68 6.34 12.85 -5.18
N LEU A 69 5.87 11.66 -4.81
CA LEU A 69 4.57 11.16 -5.24
C LEU A 69 3.40 11.91 -4.57
N PRO A 70 2.27 12.08 -5.28
CA PRO A 70 1.05 12.61 -4.67
C PRO A 70 0.64 11.82 -3.43
N GLN A 71 0.11 12.49 -2.40
CA GLN A 71 -0.24 11.84 -1.12
C GLN A 71 -1.11 10.59 -1.28
N LYS A 72 -2.16 10.66 -2.11
CA LYS A 72 -3.04 9.50 -2.35
C LYS A 72 -2.32 8.32 -3.01
N ILE A 73 -1.32 8.58 -3.85
CA ILE A 73 -0.47 7.53 -4.44
C ILE A 73 0.43 6.92 -3.36
N LYS A 74 1.04 7.74 -2.49
CA LYS A 74 1.84 7.25 -1.34
C LYS A 74 1.00 6.33 -0.44
N LEU A 75 -0.23 6.73 -0.13
CA LEU A 75 -1.16 5.95 0.68
C LEU A 75 -1.59 4.65 -0.02
N ALA A 76 -1.89 4.70 -1.33
CA ALA A 76 -2.19 3.51 -2.12
C ALA A 76 -1.02 2.52 -2.17
N LEU A 77 0.22 3.01 -2.27
CA LEU A 77 1.40 2.16 -2.22
C LEU A 77 1.58 1.46 -0.87
N LEU A 78 1.30 2.17 0.23
CA LEU A 78 1.34 1.58 1.57
C LEU A 78 0.31 0.44 1.70
N SER A 79 -0.91 0.60 1.19
CA SER A 79 -1.97 -0.41 1.32
C SER A 79 -1.96 -1.53 0.28
N PHE A 80 -1.30 -1.36 -0.86
CA PHE A 80 -1.46 -2.24 -2.05
C PHE A 80 -1.24 -3.74 -1.82
N LYS A 81 -0.33 -4.11 -0.90
CA LYS A 81 -0.06 -5.52 -0.55
C LYS A 81 -0.63 -5.92 0.81
N GLU A 82 -1.21 -4.97 1.53
CA GLU A 82 -1.72 -5.19 2.88
C GLU A 82 -3.23 -5.33 2.92
N LEU A 83 -3.93 -4.67 1.99
CA LEU A 83 -5.38 -4.64 1.92
C LEU A 83 -5.86 -5.13 0.55
N PRO A 84 -7.04 -5.78 0.47
CA PRO A 84 -7.68 -6.15 -0.79
C PRO A 84 -7.86 -4.95 -1.72
N SER A 85 -7.96 -5.20 -3.03
CA SER A 85 -8.24 -4.18 -4.05
C SER A 85 -9.28 -4.67 -5.05
N ASP A 86 -10.11 -3.75 -5.51
CA ASP A 86 -11.07 -3.97 -6.58
C ASP A 86 -10.43 -4.02 -7.98
N TYR A 87 -9.15 -3.69 -8.14
CA TYR A 87 -8.57 -3.59 -9.48
C TYR A 87 -8.75 -4.88 -10.32
N GLY A 88 -9.64 -4.81 -11.33
CA GLY A 88 -9.95 -5.91 -12.25
C GLY A 88 -10.75 -7.07 -11.64
N THR A 89 -11.22 -6.96 -10.40
CA THR A 89 -11.93 -8.03 -9.67
C THR A 89 -13.43 -7.79 -9.55
N GLY A 90 -13.91 -6.54 -9.68
CA GLY A 90 -15.33 -6.17 -9.62
C GLY A 90 -15.89 -6.08 -8.19
N TYR A 91 -14.98 -6.00 -7.24
CA TYR A 91 -15.22 -5.74 -5.83
C TYR A 91 -15.60 -4.25 -5.62
N LYS A 92 -16.09 -3.83 -4.46
CA LYS A 92 -16.45 -2.43 -4.17
C LYS A 92 -15.58 -1.84 -3.08
N THR A 93 -14.27 -1.98 -3.22
CA THR A 93 -13.30 -1.46 -2.26
C THR A 93 -13.34 0.07 -2.15
N HIS A 94 -13.21 0.57 -0.93
CA HIS A 94 -13.01 1.96 -0.59
C HIS A 94 -12.09 2.02 0.63
N TYR A 95 -11.22 3.02 0.72
CA TYR A 95 -10.23 3.10 1.78
C TYR A 95 -10.38 4.39 2.57
N THR A 96 -10.80 4.29 3.83
CA THR A 96 -10.82 5.43 4.74
C THR A 96 -9.48 5.56 5.46
N VAL A 97 -8.91 6.77 5.46
CA VAL A 97 -7.58 7.05 6.00
C VAL A 97 -7.65 7.89 7.27
N TYR A 98 -6.97 7.45 8.32
CA TYR A 98 -6.83 8.14 9.61
C TYR A 98 -5.36 8.49 9.86
N MET A 99 -5.04 9.78 10.01
CA MET A 99 -3.68 10.28 10.24
C MET A 99 -3.64 11.34 11.35
N GLY A 100 -4.61 11.34 12.27
CA GLY A 100 -4.69 12.31 13.37
C GLY A 100 -3.54 12.20 14.38
N ASP A 101 -2.88 11.04 14.46
CA ASP A 101 -1.76 10.82 15.37
C ASP A 101 -0.42 10.96 14.63
N GLN A 102 0.55 11.65 15.24
CA GLN A 102 1.82 11.97 14.60
C GLN A 102 2.56 10.69 14.14
N ASN A 103 3.04 10.70 12.89
CA ASN A 103 3.77 9.61 12.24
C ASN A 103 2.98 8.31 12.06
N LYS A 104 1.68 8.31 12.35
CA LYS A 104 0.82 7.13 12.25
C LYS A 104 -0.20 7.33 11.14
N ILE A 105 -0.34 6.30 10.31
CA ILE A 105 -1.33 6.24 9.24
C ILE A 105 -2.09 4.94 9.44
N VAL A 106 -3.39 5.00 9.65
CA VAL A 106 -4.25 3.81 9.60
C VAL A 106 -5.08 3.87 8.33
N ILE A 107 -5.01 2.82 7.51
CA ILE A 107 -5.84 2.66 6.33
C ILE A 107 -6.82 1.53 6.62
N TYR A 108 -8.11 1.83 6.48
CA TYR A 108 -9.22 0.90 6.65
C TYR A 108 -9.89 0.67 5.31
N ASP A 109 -9.91 -0.58 4.83
CA ASP A 109 -10.77 -0.99 3.71
C ASP A 109 -12.22 -1.13 4.21
N ASP A 110 -13.04 -0.13 3.90
CA ASP A 110 -14.44 -0.03 4.33
C ASP A 110 -15.44 -0.31 3.20
N GLY A 111 -14.94 -0.73 2.04
CA GLY A 111 -15.76 -1.04 0.87
C GLY A 111 -16.28 -2.48 0.83
N GLU A 112 -15.65 -3.42 1.55
CA GLU A 112 -15.80 -4.85 1.30
C GLU A 112 -15.89 -5.76 2.53
N GLY A 113 -16.58 -6.91 2.34
CA GLY A 113 -16.30 -8.16 3.06
C GLY A 113 -17.09 -8.45 4.35
N ALA A 114 -17.01 -9.71 4.80
CA ALA A 114 -17.32 -10.06 6.18
C ALA A 114 -16.12 -9.68 7.06
N GLY A 115 -16.37 -9.21 8.28
CA GLY A 115 -15.33 -8.70 9.17
C GLY A 115 -15.60 -7.25 9.57
N GLY A 116 -15.00 -6.85 10.68
CA GLY A 116 -15.11 -5.48 11.18
C GLY A 116 -13.90 -4.65 10.80
N MET A 117 -13.93 -3.39 11.22
CA MET A 117 -12.81 -2.46 11.11
C MET A 117 -11.48 -3.05 11.62
N ALA A 118 -11.52 -3.99 12.57
CA ALA A 118 -10.35 -4.71 13.07
C ALA A 118 -9.57 -5.49 12.00
N GLU A 119 -10.27 -6.20 11.12
CA GLU A 119 -9.72 -7.16 10.15
C GLU A 119 -9.15 -6.44 8.93
N HIS A 120 -9.79 -5.32 8.60
CA HIS A 120 -9.60 -4.58 7.36
C HIS A 120 -8.78 -3.30 7.57
N SER A 121 -8.11 -3.17 8.72
CA SER A 121 -7.28 -2.02 9.04
C SER A 121 -5.82 -2.40 9.23
N VAL A 122 -4.94 -1.58 8.66
CA VAL A 122 -3.50 -1.71 8.80
C VAL A 122 -2.93 -0.35 9.23
N MET A 123 -2.03 -0.38 10.21
CA MET A 123 -1.31 0.80 10.67
C MET A 123 0.11 0.81 10.12
N PHE A 124 0.50 1.95 9.55
CA PHE A 124 1.84 2.28 9.12
C PHE A 124 2.41 3.35 10.06
N THR A 125 3.62 3.12 10.56
CA THR A 125 4.39 4.10 11.34
C THR A 125 5.56 4.56 10.48
N ASP A 126 5.60 5.84 10.17
CA ASP A 126 6.74 6.47 9.50
C ASP A 126 7.92 6.56 10.49
N ASN A 127 9.04 5.92 10.12
CA ASN A 127 10.24 5.89 10.93
C ASN A 127 11.19 7.08 10.66
N HIS A 128 10.87 7.94 9.68
CA HIS A 128 11.67 9.11 9.25
C HIS A 128 13.06 8.75 8.71
N ASP A 129 13.24 7.52 8.25
CA ASP A 129 14.49 6.97 7.71
C ASP A 129 14.32 6.30 6.33
N GLY A 130 13.21 6.61 5.65
CA GLY A 130 12.82 5.97 4.39
C GLY A 130 12.16 4.60 4.57
N THR A 131 11.69 4.29 5.78
CA THR A 131 10.97 3.05 6.08
C THR A 131 9.66 3.28 6.85
N PHE A 132 8.74 2.34 6.69
CA PHE A 132 7.47 2.28 7.39
C PHE A 132 7.34 0.96 8.13
N THR A 133 7.07 1.02 9.43
CA THR A 133 6.70 -0.17 10.21
C THR A 133 5.22 -0.45 10.05
N VAL A 134 4.89 -1.70 9.70
CA VAL A 134 3.51 -2.14 9.44
C VAL A 134 3.01 -2.99 10.61
N SER A 135 1.81 -2.67 11.08
CA SER A 135 1.15 -3.33 12.21
C SER A 135 -0.29 -3.70 11.88
N ALA A 136 -0.73 -4.83 12.41
CA ALA A 136 -2.11 -5.30 12.34
C ALA A 136 -2.70 -5.38 13.75
N ILE A 137 -4.03 -5.33 13.85
CA ILE A 137 -4.70 -5.48 15.14
C ILE A 137 -4.63 -6.94 15.58
N GLN A 138 -4.34 -7.15 16.85
CA GLN A 138 -4.42 -8.43 17.55
C GLN A 138 -5.33 -8.27 18.75
N SER A 139 -6.04 -9.33 19.14
CA SER A 139 -6.97 -9.29 20.27
C SER A 139 -6.93 -10.58 21.07
N SER A 140 -7.28 -10.48 22.36
CA SER A 140 -7.59 -11.63 23.21
C SER A 140 -9.06 -12.03 23.18
N ALA A 141 -9.91 -11.28 22.47
CA ALA A 141 -11.33 -11.57 22.39
C ALA A 141 -11.62 -12.87 21.61
N ASP A 142 -12.61 -13.64 22.07
CA ASP A 142 -13.03 -14.90 21.43
C ASP A 142 -13.71 -14.69 20.06
N SER A 143 -14.10 -13.46 19.74
CA SER A 143 -14.69 -13.12 18.44
C SER A 143 -14.32 -11.70 18.01
N MET A 144 -14.23 -11.50 16.69
CA MET A 144 -13.89 -10.22 16.06
C MET A 144 -14.90 -9.11 16.37
N ALA A 145 -16.17 -9.47 16.56
CA ALA A 145 -17.22 -8.53 16.94
C ALA A 145 -16.98 -7.87 18.31
N ASN A 146 -16.14 -8.49 19.16
CA ASN A 146 -15.82 -8.00 20.49
C ASN A 146 -14.49 -7.25 20.55
N TYR A 147 -13.80 -7.05 19.42
CA TYR A 147 -12.54 -6.30 19.41
C TYR A 147 -12.81 -4.85 19.81
N ASN A 148 -12.02 -4.36 20.77
CA ASN A 148 -12.07 -2.99 21.24
C ASN A 148 -10.72 -2.61 21.88
N ALA A 149 -10.60 -1.36 22.30
CA ALA A 149 -9.40 -0.84 22.94
C ALA A 149 -9.03 -1.54 24.26
N GLN A 150 -9.92 -2.29 24.91
CA GLN A 150 -9.63 -2.97 26.18
C GLN A 150 -9.00 -4.36 25.98
N ASN A 151 -9.15 -4.96 24.81
CA ASN A 151 -8.68 -6.33 24.55
C ASN A 151 -7.82 -6.47 23.29
N SER A 152 -7.58 -5.37 22.57
CA SER A 152 -6.88 -5.37 21.29
C SER A 152 -5.66 -4.48 21.30
N TYR A 153 -4.70 -4.68 20.42
CA TYR A 153 -3.49 -3.87 20.31
C TYR A 153 -2.88 -3.97 18.91
N TRP A 154 -2.05 -3.00 18.54
CA TRP A 154 -1.31 -3.01 17.29
C TRP A 154 -0.04 -3.87 17.43
N LYS A 155 0.03 -4.96 16.67
CA LYS A 155 1.21 -5.82 16.61
C LYS A 155 1.95 -5.60 15.31
N LYS A 156 3.21 -5.19 15.42
CA LYS A 156 4.16 -5.07 14.31
C LYS A 156 4.41 -6.44 13.68
N TYR A 157 4.42 -6.50 12.35
CA TYR A 157 4.72 -7.74 11.63
C TYR A 157 5.71 -7.58 10.48
N LYS A 158 5.96 -6.37 9.97
CA LYS A 158 7.02 -6.11 8.98
C LYS A 158 7.42 -4.64 8.89
N THR A 159 8.44 -4.38 8.08
CA THR A 159 8.89 -3.04 7.67
C THR A 159 8.95 -2.98 6.14
N LEU A 160 8.50 -1.87 5.57
CA LEU A 160 8.58 -1.55 4.15
C LEU A 160 9.60 -0.42 3.95
N SER A 161 10.38 -0.45 2.88
CA SER A 161 11.20 0.69 2.48
C SER A 161 10.60 1.44 1.30
N GLU A 162 10.88 2.74 1.20
CA GLU A 162 10.49 3.57 0.06
C GLU A 162 10.96 2.99 -1.27
N ASN A 163 12.18 2.45 -1.32
CA ASN A 163 12.72 1.80 -2.52
C ASN A 163 11.88 0.59 -2.96
N GLN A 164 11.40 -0.21 -2.00
CA GLN A 164 10.50 -1.34 -2.29
C GLN A 164 9.18 -0.83 -2.85
N MET A 165 8.62 0.24 -2.27
CA MET A 165 7.38 0.85 -2.74
C MET A 165 7.52 1.47 -4.13
N MET A 166 8.64 2.13 -4.42
CA MET A 166 8.90 2.66 -5.77
C MET A 166 9.02 1.54 -6.80
N ASN A 167 9.68 0.42 -6.47
CA ASN A 167 9.71 -0.72 -7.37
C ASN A 167 8.29 -1.29 -7.62
N VAL A 168 7.44 -1.36 -6.59
CA VAL A 168 6.03 -1.74 -6.76
C VAL A 168 5.31 -0.75 -7.69
N TYR A 169 5.49 0.55 -7.48
CA TYR A 169 4.85 1.58 -8.29
C TYR A 169 5.20 1.46 -9.78
N GLN A 170 6.47 1.24 -10.11
CA GLN A 170 6.90 1.11 -11.51
C GLN A 170 6.32 -0.14 -12.20
N ASN A 171 6.03 -1.21 -11.45
CA ASN A 171 5.49 -2.46 -12.00
C ASN A 171 3.95 -2.54 -11.98
N HIS A 172 3.28 -1.72 -11.16
CA HIS A 172 1.83 -1.77 -10.93
C HIS A 172 1.17 -0.38 -11.00
N LYS A 173 1.72 0.52 -11.82
CA LYS A 173 1.34 1.93 -11.84
C LYS A 173 -0.17 2.15 -11.98
N ASP A 174 -0.80 1.50 -12.97
CA ASP A 174 -2.24 1.66 -13.23
C ASP A 174 -3.10 1.16 -12.05
N GLU A 175 -2.69 0.06 -11.41
CA GLU A 175 -3.39 -0.50 -10.24
C GLU A 175 -3.30 0.43 -9.03
N ILE A 176 -2.13 1.05 -8.83
CA ILE A 176 -1.88 2.02 -7.77
C ILE A 176 -2.63 3.32 -8.03
N GLU A 177 -2.62 3.82 -9.27
CA GLU A 177 -3.38 5.01 -9.65
C GLU A 177 -4.88 4.79 -9.44
N TYR A 178 -5.39 3.60 -9.79
CA TYR A 178 -6.76 3.20 -9.48
C TYR A 178 -7.03 3.18 -7.97
N ALA A 179 -6.23 2.45 -7.18
CA ALA A 179 -6.40 2.38 -5.73
C ALA A 179 -6.32 3.77 -5.07
N SER A 180 -5.49 4.67 -5.59
CA SER A 180 -5.39 6.04 -5.10
C SER A 180 -6.68 6.84 -5.31
N SER A 181 -7.45 6.53 -6.34
CA SER A 181 -8.75 7.16 -6.60
C SER A 181 -9.82 6.74 -5.58
N LEU A 182 -9.64 5.58 -4.94
CA LEU A 182 -10.53 5.01 -3.93
C LEU A 182 -10.19 5.45 -2.50
N MET A 183 -9.10 6.20 -2.32
CA MET A 183 -8.67 6.71 -1.01
C MET A 183 -9.52 7.92 -0.58
N ASP A 184 -10.21 7.80 0.55
CA ASP A 184 -10.90 8.89 1.22
C ASP A 184 -10.07 9.46 2.37
N LEU A 185 -9.83 10.78 2.27
CA LEU A 185 -9.09 11.56 3.26
C LEU A 185 -10.02 12.39 4.16
N SER A 186 -11.35 12.19 4.09
CA SER A 186 -12.32 12.94 4.91
C SER A 186 -12.14 12.73 6.42
N LYS A 187 -11.40 11.70 6.82
CA LYS A 187 -11.06 11.35 8.21
C LYS A 187 -9.57 11.53 8.53
N SER A 188 -8.79 12.12 7.63
CA SER A 188 -7.33 12.14 7.78
C SER A 188 -6.83 12.88 9.02
N ASP A 189 -7.61 13.84 9.54
CA ASP A 189 -7.30 14.60 10.75
C ASP A 189 -7.78 13.91 12.04
N GLN A 190 -8.41 12.74 11.94
CA GLN A 190 -8.96 12.01 13.08
C GLN A 190 -8.04 10.85 13.49
N SER A 191 -7.99 10.57 14.78
CA SER A 191 -7.40 9.32 15.29
C SER A 191 -8.29 8.14 14.93
N PHE A 192 -7.68 6.96 14.76
CA PHE A 192 -8.40 5.75 14.45
C PHE A 192 -9.29 5.30 15.64
N PRO A 193 -10.59 5.02 15.43
CA PRO A 193 -11.54 4.95 16.54
C PRO A 193 -11.57 3.62 17.30
N LEU A 194 -11.05 2.52 16.75
CA LEU A 194 -11.19 1.19 17.35
C LEU A 194 -10.10 0.86 18.39
N VAL A 195 -8.83 1.07 18.03
CA VAL A 195 -7.66 0.79 18.88
C VAL A 195 -6.72 2.00 18.81
N PRO A 196 -6.38 2.64 19.95
CA PRO A 196 -5.44 3.75 19.98
C PRO A 196 -4.11 3.38 19.29
N THR A 197 -3.57 4.27 18.45
CA THR A 197 -2.38 3.98 17.62
C THR A 197 -1.08 3.82 18.44
N ASN A 198 -1.09 4.26 19.70
CA ASN A 198 -0.01 4.09 20.66
C ASN A 198 -0.14 2.79 21.51
N GLN A 199 -1.21 2.01 21.32
CA GLN A 199 -1.43 0.76 22.03
C GLN A 199 -0.76 -0.40 21.30
N GLU A 200 0.57 -0.50 21.44
CA GLU A 200 1.40 -1.50 20.74
C GLU A 200 1.60 -2.81 21.54
N THR A 201 0.94 -2.94 22.68
CA THR A 201 0.96 -4.14 23.54
C THR A 201 -0.43 -4.43 24.09
N MET A 202 -0.71 -5.69 24.45
CA MET A 202 -1.98 -6.08 25.08
C MET A 202 -2.27 -5.22 26.32
N PRO A 203 -3.46 -4.61 26.42
CA PRO A 203 -3.89 -3.91 27.63
C PRO A 203 -3.97 -4.87 28.82
N ASN A 204 -3.67 -4.36 30.01
CA ASN A 204 -3.77 -5.11 31.28
C ASN A 204 -5.18 -5.04 31.87
#